data_AF-A0A3D3L6J8-F1
#
_entry.id   AF-A0A3D3L6J8-F1
#
_cell.length_a   1.000
_cell.length_b   1.000
_cell.length_c   1.000
_cell.angle_alpha   90.00
_cell.angle_beta   90.00
_cell.angle_gamma   90.00
#
_symmetry.space_group_name_H-M   'P 1'
#
loop_
_entity.id
_entity.type
_entity.pdbx_description
1 polymer ?
#
loop_
_entity_poly.entity_id
_entity_poly.type
_entity_poly.pdbx_seq_one_letter_code
_entity_poly.pdbx_strand_id
1 'polypeptide(L)'
;MIEFTQNLTTDFLNYVSQAESFYVVESSLVLFVAFLLDLFQRKTLFALKEKAKRTKTIWDDVVLGALPKPISIIIWISSFSYVADIIQRATQKMLFYELFDPAREIGIILCLFVFAIGLINKAEQNILIHSEVSDQTTIHALAKLGYLVVSIAGGLTLLQTLGLSISGLMAFGGMGGIAVGFAAQDLLSNFSAASFTEDSASISLIVFTMYALTGSILTTLRKS
;
A
#
# COMPACT_ATOMS: atom_id res chain seq x y z
N MET A 1 44.16 -15.43 -26.44
CA MET A 1 43.20 -14.83 -25.48
C MET A 1 41.93 -14.39 -26.20
N ILE A 2 42.03 -13.65 -27.31
CA ILE A 2 40.87 -13.19 -28.10
C ILE A 2 40.08 -14.34 -28.78
N GLU A 3 40.77 -15.35 -29.33
CA GLU A 3 40.10 -16.54 -29.89
C GLU A 3 39.36 -17.38 -28.85
N PHE A 4 39.91 -17.50 -27.63
CA PHE A 4 39.26 -18.22 -26.54
C PHE A 4 37.97 -17.52 -26.10
N THR A 5 37.99 -16.18 -26.01
CA THR A 5 36.79 -15.39 -25.72
C THR A 5 35.76 -15.44 -26.86
N GLN A 6 36.21 -15.48 -28.12
CA GLN A 6 35.30 -15.60 -29.26
C GLN A 6 34.64 -16.97 -29.32
N ASN A 7 35.40 -18.06 -29.14
CA ASN A 7 34.87 -19.42 -29.11
C ASN A 7 33.89 -19.62 -27.95
N LEU A 8 34.20 -19.12 -26.75
CA LEU A 8 33.26 -19.13 -25.62
C LEU A 8 31.97 -18.38 -25.93
N THR A 9 32.05 -17.25 -26.64
CA THR A 9 30.88 -16.45 -27.00
C THR A 9 30.03 -17.17 -28.06
N THR A 10 30.64 -17.78 -29.08
CA THR A 10 29.92 -18.53 -30.12
C THR A 10 29.34 -19.83 -29.60
N ASP A 11 30.04 -20.54 -28.71
CA ASP A 11 29.54 -21.76 -28.09
C ASP A 11 28.37 -21.45 -27.16
N PHE A 12 28.44 -20.35 -26.42
CA PHE A 12 27.32 -19.86 -25.59
C PHE A 12 26.13 -19.43 -26.46
N LEU A 13 26.35 -18.71 -27.56
CA LEU A 13 25.30 -18.29 -28.48
C LEU A 13 24.63 -19.49 -29.18
N ASN A 14 25.39 -20.52 -29.55
CA ASN A 14 24.84 -21.75 -30.11
C ASN A 14 24.07 -22.57 -29.08
N TYR A 15 24.54 -22.60 -27.82
CA TYR A 15 23.85 -23.29 -26.73
C TYR A 15 22.53 -22.59 -26.37
N VAL A 16 22.49 -21.26 -26.42
CA VAL A 16 21.30 -20.39 -26.21
C VAL A 16 20.33 -20.42 -27.41
N SER A 17 20.80 -20.78 -28.60
CA SER A 17 19.97 -20.86 -29.82
C SER A 17 19.23 -22.21 -29.97
N GLN A 18 19.44 -23.19 -29.08
CA GLN A 18 18.65 -24.42 -29.07
C GLN A 18 17.26 -24.20 -28.46
N ALA A 19 16.24 -24.83 -29.04
CA ALA A 19 14.82 -24.63 -28.69
C ALA A 19 14.45 -24.89 -27.21
N GLU A 20 15.18 -25.77 -26.50
CA GLU A 20 14.96 -25.98 -25.06
C GLU A 20 15.65 -24.92 -24.18
N SER A 21 16.76 -24.36 -24.65
CA SER A 21 17.52 -23.34 -23.92
C SER A 21 16.88 -21.95 -23.96
N PHE A 22 16.08 -21.66 -25.00
CA PHE A 22 15.40 -20.38 -25.17
C PHE A 22 14.52 -20.05 -23.96
N TYR A 23 13.76 -21.05 -23.47
CA TYR A 23 12.91 -20.91 -22.29
C TYR A 23 13.68 -20.72 -20.99
N VAL A 24 14.85 -21.35 -20.86
CA VAL A 24 15.74 -21.19 -19.69
C VAL A 24 16.37 -19.80 -19.66
N VAL A 25 16.75 -19.29 -20.83
CA VAL A 25 17.31 -17.94 -20.99
C VAL A 25 16.23 -16.88 -20.76
N GLU A 26 15.03 -17.07 -21.32
CA GLU A 26 13.89 -16.16 -21.15
C GLU A 26 13.46 -16.06 -19.67
N SER A 27 13.32 -17.19 -18.99
CA SER A 27 12.99 -17.22 -17.55
C SER A 27 14.08 -16.59 -16.67
N SER A 28 15.35 -16.83 -16.99
CA SER A 28 16.49 -16.20 -16.29
C SER A 28 16.52 -14.69 -16.48
N LEU A 29 16.20 -14.22 -17.70
CA LEU A 29 16.14 -12.79 -18.02
C LEU A 29 14.99 -12.11 -17.27
N VAL A 30 13.82 -12.75 -17.18
CA VAL A 30 12.67 -12.25 -16.40
C VAL A 30 13.03 -12.11 -14.92
N LEU A 31 13.66 -13.12 -14.30
CA LEU A 31 14.12 -13.04 -12.91
C LEU A 31 15.18 -11.96 -12.71
N PHE A 32 16.08 -11.78 -13.69
CA PHE A 32 17.09 -10.73 -13.65
C PHE A 32 16.46 -9.34 -13.69
N VAL A 33 15.49 -9.12 -14.58
CA VAL A 33 14.73 -7.85 -14.65
C VAL A 33 13.93 -7.62 -13.37
N ALA A 34 13.28 -8.65 -12.83
CA ALA A 34 12.57 -8.58 -11.56
C ALA A 34 13.47 -8.12 -10.41
N PHE A 35 14.65 -8.72 -10.32
CA PHE A 35 15.64 -8.38 -9.33
C PHE A 35 16.13 -6.92 -9.48
N LEU A 36 16.38 -6.49 -10.72
CA LEU A 36 16.74 -5.08 -10.99
C LEU A 36 15.62 -4.11 -10.60
N LEU A 37 14.36 -4.45 -10.89
CA LEU A 37 13.20 -3.65 -10.52
C LEU A 37 13.05 -3.56 -8.99
N ASP A 38 13.21 -4.67 -8.27
CA ASP A 38 13.18 -4.69 -6.79
C ASP A 38 14.30 -3.81 -6.21
N LEU A 39 15.52 -3.92 -6.73
CA LEU A 39 16.63 -3.07 -6.31
C LEU A 39 16.36 -1.58 -6.59
N PHE A 40 15.86 -1.26 -7.78
CA PHE A 40 15.58 0.10 -8.20
C PHE A 40 14.46 0.72 -7.36
N GLN A 41 13.40 -0.04 -7.11
CA GLN A 41 12.29 0.38 -6.26
C GLN A 41 12.73 0.63 -4.82
N ARG A 42 13.48 -0.29 -4.21
CA ARG A 42 14.04 -0.09 -2.86
C ARG A 42 14.89 1.16 -2.77
N LYS A 43 15.76 1.38 -3.77
CA LYS A 43 16.64 2.55 -3.84
C LYS A 43 15.85 3.85 -3.99
N THR A 44 14.84 3.87 -4.86
CA THR A 44 13.99 5.04 -5.11
C THR A 44 13.17 5.39 -3.88
N LEU A 45 12.52 4.39 -3.25
CA LEU A 45 11.73 4.61 -2.04
C LEU A 45 12.60 5.02 -0.84
N PHE A 46 13.83 4.50 -0.75
CA PHE A 46 14.79 4.96 0.27
C PHE A 46 15.15 6.44 0.06
N ALA A 47 15.44 6.85 -1.17
CA ALA A 47 15.74 8.24 -1.49
C ALA A 47 14.53 9.16 -1.26
N LEU A 48 13.30 8.70 -1.57
CA LEU A 48 12.07 9.44 -1.28
C LEU A 48 11.84 9.57 0.22
N LYS A 49 12.03 8.50 0.98
CA LYS A 49 11.97 8.53 2.45
C LYS A 49 12.97 9.51 3.05
N GLU A 50 14.19 9.57 2.50
CA GLU A 50 15.21 10.50 2.98
C GLU A 50 14.88 11.96 2.67
N LYS A 51 14.16 12.23 1.58
CA LYS A 51 13.59 13.55 1.29
C LYS A 51 12.37 13.85 2.17
N ALA A 52 11.50 12.86 2.42
CA ALA A 52 10.30 12.99 3.25
C ALA A 52 10.61 13.36 4.71
N LYS A 53 11.76 12.92 5.24
CA LYS A 53 12.27 13.37 6.55
C LYS A 53 12.45 14.88 6.67
N ARG A 54 12.55 15.63 5.56
CA ARG A 54 12.62 17.10 5.58
C ARG A 54 11.24 17.74 5.69
N THR A 55 10.18 16.97 5.52
CA THR A 55 8.78 17.39 5.62
C THR A 55 8.24 17.02 7.01
N LYS A 56 7.39 17.87 7.62
CA LYS A 56 6.79 17.61 8.95
C LYS A 56 5.62 16.61 8.92
N THR A 57 5.32 15.99 7.78
CA THR A 57 4.08 15.22 7.59
C THR A 57 4.26 13.75 7.96
N ILE A 58 3.69 13.34 9.10
CA ILE A 58 3.75 11.96 9.63
C ILE A 58 3.28 10.92 8.60
N TRP A 59 2.24 11.23 7.82
CA TRP A 59 1.65 10.32 6.85
C TRP A 59 2.58 9.96 5.69
N ASP A 60 3.46 10.86 5.26
CA ASP A 60 4.40 10.61 4.17
C ASP A 60 5.42 9.53 4.58
N ASP A 61 5.97 9.66 5.79
CA ASP A 61 6.89 8.68 6.37
C ASP A 61 6.24 7.32 6.63
N VAL A 62 4.96 7.30 7.01
CA VAL A 62 4.19 6.06 7.22
C VAL A 62 3.98 5.33 5.89
N VAL A 63 3.49 6.03 4.87
CA VAL A 63 3.20 5.44 3.55
C VAL A 63 4.49 5.00 2.86
N LEU A 64 5.49 5.87 2.77
CA LEU A 64 6.79 5.55 2.17
C LEU A 64 7.56 4.48 2.94
N GLY A 65 7.31 4.35 4.24
CA GLY A 65 7.88 3.30 5.08
C GLY A 65 7.22 1.93 4.92
N ALA A 66 5.94 1.90 4.55
CA ALA A 66 5.15 0.68 4.38
C ALA A 66 5.18 0.13 2.94
N LEU A 67 5.31 1.00 1.93
CA LEU A 67 5.35 0.67 0.50
C LEU A 67 6.50 -0.27 0.04
N PRO A 68 7.70 -0.28 0.62
CA PRO A 68 8.81 -1.06 0.07
C PRO A 68 8.55 -2.57 0.06
N LYS A 69 8.03 -3.11 1.17
CA LYS A 69 7.75 -4.54 1.35
C LYS A 69 6.69 -5.10 0.38
N PRO A 70 5.50 -4.50 0.23
CA PRO A 70 4.48 -5.01 -0.67
C PRO A 70 4.89 -4.89 -2.13
N ILE A 71 5.53 -3.80 -2.55
CA ILE A 71 5.95 -3.67 -3.95
C ILE A 71 6.98 -4.75 -4.30
N SER A 72 7.94 -5.04 -3.41
CA SER A 72 8.83 -6.19 -3.55
C SER A 72 8.07 -7.50 -3.73
N ILE A 73 7.04 -7.74 -2.90
CA ILE A 73 6.21 -8.95 -2.98
C ILE A 73 5.49 -9.03 -4.35
N ILE A 74 4.91 -7.94 -4.87
CA ILE A 74 4.28 -7.92 -6.21
C ILE A 74 5.29 -8.28 -7.29
N ILE A 75 6.48 -7.66 -7.25
CA ILE A 75 7.52 -7.90 -8.26
C ILE A 75 7.90 -9.37 -8.26
N TRP A 76 8.17 -9.96 -7.10
CA TRP A 76 8.53 -11.37 -7.00
C TRP A 76 7.40 -12.30 -7.43
N ILE A 77 6.16 -12.09 -6.97
CA ILE A 77 4.99 -12.90 -7.35
C ILE A 77 4.75 -12.84 -8.87
N SER A 78 4.75 -11.63 -9.44
CA SER A 78 4.55 -11.45 -10.89
C SER A 78 5.64 -12.14 -11.70
N SER A 79 6.88 -12.12 -11.20
CA SER A 79 8.02 -12.70 -11.90
C SER A 79 8.03 -14.22 -11.83
N PHE A 80 7.71 -14.80 -10.67
CA PHE A 80 7.51 -16.25 -10.55
C PHE A 80 6.34 -16.75 -11.38
N SER A 81 5.23 -16.00 -11.41
CA SER A 81 4.08 -16.34 -12.27
C SER A 81 4.50 -16.38 -13.74
N TYR A 82 5.26 -15.39 -14.20
CA TYR A 82 5.69 -15.31 -15.60
C TYR A 82 6.71 -16.40 -15.97
N VAL A 83 7.65 -16.71 -15.06
CA VAL A 83 8.59 -17.84 -15.23
C VAL A 83 7.84 -19.16 -15.34
N ALA A 84 6.78 -19.35 -14.56
CA ALA A 84 5.98 -20.56 -14.64
C ALA A 84 5.22 -20.69 -15.97
N ASP A 85 4.70 -19.58 -16.52
CA ASP A 85 4.09 -19.57 -17.86
C ASP A 85 5.08 -19.96 -18.96
N ILE A 86 6.34 -19.51 -18.84
CA ILE A 86 7.42 -19.87 -19.77
C ILE A 86 7.73 -21.38 -19.68
N ILE A 87 7.88 -21.92 -18.47
CA ILE A 87 8.15 -23.36 -18.25
C ILE A 87 6.99 -24.22 -18.75
N GLN A 88 5.76 -23.75 -18.59
CA GLN A 88 4.56 -24.44 -19.06
C GLN A 88 4.52 -24.51 -20.59
N ARG A 89 4.79 -23.39 -21.28
CA ARG A 89 4.90 -23.35 -22.75
C ARG A 89 5.99 -24.29 -23.27
N ALA A 90 7.12 -24.36 -22.56
CA ALA A 90 8.24 -25.25 -22.89
C ALA A 90 7.87 -26.74 -22.74
N THR A 91 7.11 -27.10 -21.72
CA THR A 91 6.84 -28.51 -21.37
C THR A 91 5.59 -29.07 -22.08
N GLN A 92 4.74 -28.22 -22.69
CA GLN A 92 3.47 -28.59 -23.33
C GLN A 92 2.54 -29.47 -22.44
N LYS A 93 2.76 -29.45 -21.11
CA LYS A 93 1.94 -30.19 -20.15
C LYS A 93 0.86 -29.26 -19.60
N MET A 94 -0.36 -29.50 -20.04
CA MET A 94 -1.58 -28.73 -19.75
C MET A 94 -1.98 -28.69 -18.26
N LEU A 95 -1.33 -29.50 -17.40
CA LEU A 95 -1.68 -29.64 -15.99
C LEU A 95 -1.44 -28.39 -15.13
N PHE A 96 -0.70 -27.40 -15.63
CA PHE A 96 -0.33 -26.22 -14.84
C PHE A 96 -1.22 -24.99 -15.09
N TYR A 97 -1.97 -24.89 -16.18
CA TYR A 97 -2.69 -23.64 -16.54
C TYR A 97 -3.85 -23.34 -15.58
N GLU A 98 -4.63 -24.37 -15.22
CA GLU A 98 -5.80 -24.21 -14.34
C GLU A 98 -5.44 -23.84 -12.88
N LEU A 99 -4.20 -24.08 -12.45
CA LEU A 99 -3.74 -23.76 -11.10
C LEU A 99 -3.05 -22.39 -11.00
N PHE A 100 -2.57 -21.83 -12.12
CA PHE A 100 -1.77 -20.59 -12.12
C PHE A 100 -2.62 -19.31 -12.14
N ASP A 101 -3.76 -19.32 -12.84
CA ASP A 101 -4.71 -18.19 -12.82
C ASP A 101 -5.19 -17.84 -11.39
N PRO A 102 -5.70 -18.79 -10.59
CA PRO A 102 -6.07 -18.51 -9.19
C PRO A 102 -4.85 -18.17 -8.32
N ALA A 103 -3.67 -18.74 -8.60
CA ALA A 103 -2.45 -18.42 -7.84
C ALA A 103 -2.03 -16.95 -8.00
N ARG A 104 -2.18 -16.37 -9.20
CA ARG A 104 -1.89 -14.96 -9.45
C ARG A 104 -2.84 -14.04 -8.69
N GLU A 105 -4.14 -14.33 -8.71
CA GLU A 105 -5.14 -13.57 -7.96
C GLU A 105 -4.87 -13.63 -6.46
N ILE A 106 -4.61 -14.82 -5.92
CA ILE A 106 -4.22 -15.01 -4.51
C ILE A 106 -2.96 -14.20 -4.18
N GLY A 107 -1.97 -14.19 -5.07
CA GLY A 107 -0.74 -13.44 -4.89
C GLY A 107 -0.95 -11.92 -4.78
N ILE A 108 -1.83 -11.35 -5.61
CA ILE A 108 -2.20 -9.93 -5.55
C ILE A 108 -2.93 -9.62 -4.23
N ILE A 109 -3.88 -10.46 -3.84
CA ILE A 109 -4.65 -10.30 -2.60
C ILE A 109 -3.73 -10.36 -1.37
N LEU A 110 -2.83 -11.35 -1.32
CA LEU A 110 -1.84 -11.46 -0.26
C LEU A 110 -0.92 -10.24 -0.21
N CYS A 111 -0.57 -9.67 -1.36
CA CYS A 111 0.21 -8.44 -1.37
C CYS A 111 -0.56 -7.25 -0.78
N LEU A 112 -1.82 -7.05 -1.18
CA LEU A 112 -2.66 -5.99 -0.61
C LEU A 112 -2.84 -6.17 0.89
N PHE A 113 -2.99 -7.41 1.33
CA PHE A 113 -3.08 -7.76 2.74
C PHE A 113 -1.81 -7.39 3.52
N VAL A 114 -0.64 -7.80 3.05
CA VAL A 114 0.65 -7.48 3.68
C VAL A 114 0.93 -5.97 3.64
N PHE A 115 0.52 -5.27 2.57
CA PHE A 115 0.61 -3.81 2.49
C PHE A 115 -0.23 -3.15 3.59
N ALA A 116 -1.50 -3.53 3.72
CA ALA A 116 -2.42 -2.96 4.69
C ALA A 116 -1.93 -3.20 6.13
N ILE A 117 -1.47 -4.41 6.44
CA ILE A 117 -0.84 -4.73 7.74
C ILE A 117 0.43 -3.90 7.95
N GLY A 118 1.27 -3.77 6.93
CA GLY A 118 2.49 -2.96 7.00
C GLY A 118 2.20 -1.48 7.25
N LEU A 119 1.13 -0.96 6.64
CA LEU A 119 0.67 0.42 6.80
C LEU A 119 0.21 0.67 8.24
N ILE A 120 -0.60 -0.23 8.81
CA ILE A 120 -1.06 -0.13 10.20
C ILE A 120 0.12 -0.18 11.17
N ASN A 121 1.04 -1.13 11.00
CA ASN A 121 2.25 -1.25 11.82
C ASN A 121 3.10 0.03 11.79
N LYS A 122 3.28 0.61 10.60
CA LYS A 122 4.08 1.83 10.44
C LYS A 122 3.38 3.07 10.96
N ALA A 123 2.07 3.16 10.79
CA ALA A 123 1.25 4.20 11.38
C ALA A 123 1.35 4.16 12.91
N GLU A 124 1.14 2.99 13.51
CA GLU A 124 1.23 2.78 14.96
C GLU A 124 2.59 3.24 15.49
N GLN A 125 3.69 2.76 14.89
CA GLN A 125 5.05 3.13 15.29
C GLN A 125 5.34 4.63 15.18
N ASN A 126 4.97 5.27 14.06
CA ASN A 126 5.26 6.70 13.87
C ASN A 126 4.40 7.60 14.76
N ILE A 127 3.15 7.22 15.02
CA ILE A 127 2.27 7.95 15.93
C ILE A 127 2.75 7.79 17.37
N LEU A 128 3.14 6.56 17.78
CA LEU A 128 3.70 6.28 19.12
C LEU A 128 4.93 7.14 19.45
N ILE A 129 5.78 7.42 18.46
CA ILE A 129 6.99 8.26 18.64
C ILE A 129 6.64 9.71 18.98
N HIS A 130 5.49 10.21 18.51
CA HIS A 130 5.06 11.60 18.68
C HIS A 130 3.95 11.77 19.73
N SER A 131 3.47 10.68 20.33
CA SER A 131 2.37 10.67 21.30
C SER A 131 2.84 10.63 22.74
N GLU A 132 2.08 11.26 23.64
CA GLU A 132 2.31 11.15 25.08
C GLU A 132 2.02 9.72 25.58
N VAL A 133 2.59 9.35 26.74
CA VAL A 133 2.44 8.02 27.33
C VAL A 133 0.97 7.66 27.60
N SER A 134 0.13 8.67 27.86
CA SER A 134 -1.32 8.51 28.08
C SER A 134 -2.07 8.02 26.83
N ASP A 135 -1.58 8.33 25.63
CA ASP A 135 -2.28 8.03 24.38
C ASP A 135 -1.88 6.67 23.77
N GLN A 136 -0.83 6.03 24.32
CA GLN A 136 -0.30 4.78 23.79
C GLN A 136 -1.32 3.63 23.81
N THR A 137 -2.16 3.56 24.85
CA THR A 137 -3.21 2.54 24.96
C THR A 137 -4.29 2.73 23.90
N THR A 138 -4.67 3.97 23.62
CA THR A 138 -5.63 4.33 22.56
C THR A 138 -5.07 4.01 21.18
N ILE A 139 -3.81 4.36 20.91
CA ILE A 139 -3.15 4.07 19.63
C ILE A 139 -3.06 2.56 19.41
N HIS A 140 -2.69 1.80 20.44
CA HIS A 140 -2.61 0.35 20.34
C HIS A 140 -3.99 -0.29 20.13
N ALA A 141 -5.02 0.20 20.82
CA ALA A 141 -6.39 -0.25 20.60
C ALA A 141 -6.85 0.02 19.16
N LEU A 142 -6.57 1.21 18.63
CA LEU A 142 -6.91 1.58 17.26
C LEU A 142 -6.16 0.72 16.22
N ALA A 143 -4.88 0.47 16.43
CA ALA A 143 -4.09 -0.42 15.58
C ALA A 143 -4.67 -1.85 15.59
N LYS A 144 -5.05 -2.35 16.76
CA LYS A 144 -5.68 -3.67 16.93
C LYS A 144 -7.03 -3.78 16.22
N LEU A 145 -7.84 -2.73 16.26
CA LEU A 145 -9.07 -2.64 15.48
C LEU A 145 -8.77 -2.67 13.97
N GLY A 146 -7.77 -1.92 13.51
CA GLY A 146 -7.30 -1.96 12.13
C GLY A 146 -6.89 -3.35 11.67
N TYR A 147 -6.09 -4.07 12.47
CA TYR A 147 -5.70 -5.45 12.16
C TYR A 147 -6.91 -6.37 12.03
N LEU A 148 -7.92 -6.20 12.89
CA LEU A 148 -9.13 -7.01 12.87
C LEU A 148 -9.90 -6.78 11.57
N VAL A 149 -10.11 -5.52 11.19
CA VAL A 149 -10.80 -5.15 9.94
C VAL A 149 -10.06 -5.69 8.71
N VAL A 150 -8.74 -5.46 8.63
CA VAL A 150 -7.93 -5.95 7.50
C VAL A 150 -7.90 -7.48 7.45
N SER A 151 -7.85 -8.16 8.60
CA SER A 151 -7.90 -9.63 8.68
C SER A 151 -9.20 -10.19 8.18
N ILE A 152 -10.35 -9.61 8.57
CA ILE A 152 -11.65 -10.04 8.08
C ILE A 152 -11.77 -9.78 6.57
N ALA A 153 -11.41 -8.58 6.11
CA ALA A 153 -11.48 -8.23 4.69
C ALA A 153 -10.58 -9.14 3.84
N GLY A 154 -9.30 -9.28 4.21
CA GLY A 154 -8.35 -10.14 3.51
C GLY A 154 -8.75 -11.61 3.51
N GLY A 155 -9.24 -12.12 4.65
CA GLY A 155 -9.78 -13.47 4.75
C GLY A 155 -10.96 -13.68 3.80
N LEU A 156 -11.96 -12.79 3.83
CA LEU A 156 -13.11 -12.85 2.93
C LEU A 156 -12.69 -12.83 1.46
N THR A 157 -11.80 -11.92 1.07
CA THR A 157 -11.31 -11.83 -0.31
C THR A 157 -10.55 -13.09 -0.73
N LEU A 158 -9.75 -13.70 0.17
CA LEU A 158 -9.10 -14.98 -0.13
C LEU A 158 -10.11 -16.13 -0.30
N LEU A 159 -11.12 -16.21 0.58
CA LEU A 159 -12.18 -17.20 0.45
C LEU A 159 -12.95 -17.03 -0.88
N GLN A 160 -13.17 -15.79 -1.33
CA GLN A 160 -13.78 -15.49 -2.63
C GLN A 160 -13.04 -16.15 -3.77
N THR A 161 -11.73 -15.94 -3.80
CA THR A 161 -10.85 -16.39 -4.88
C THR A 161 -10.73 -17.91 -4.92
N LEU A 162 -10.90 -18.58 -3.77
CA LEU A 162 -10.99 -20.04 -3.71
C LEU A 162 -12.33 -20.61 -4.19
N GLY A 163 -13.25 -19.77 -4.67
CA GLY A 163 -14.55 -20.18 -5.19
C GLY A 163 -15.58 -20.52 -4.11
N LEU A 164 -15.32 -20.15 -2.84
CA LEU A 164 -16.28 -20.34 -1.77
C LEU A 164 -17.39 -19.29 -1.86
N SER A 165 -18.64 -19.72 -1.68
CA SER A 165 -19.79 -18.81 -1.67
C SER A 165 -19.77 -17.94 -0.42
N ILE A 166 -19.48 -16.66 -0.61
CA ILE A 166 -19.41 -15.67 0.47
C ILE A 166 -20.75 -14.98 0.68
N SER A 167 -21.79 -15.31 -0.08
CA SER A 167 -23.06 -14.58 -0.06
C SER A 167 -23.66 -14.49 1.35
N GLY A 168 -23.54 -15.55 2.15
CA GLY A 168 -23.94 -15.54 3.56
C GLY A 168 -23.07 -14.62 4.41
N LEU A 169 -21.75 -14.74 4.32
CA LEU A 169 -20.78 -13.89 5.03
C LEU A 169 -20.91 -12.40 4.65
N MET A 170 -21.19 -12.09 3.38
CA MET A 170 -21.44 -10.73 2.90
C MET A 170 -22.76 -10.18 3.41
N ALA A 171 -23.82 -10.99 3.48
CA ALA A 171 -25.10 -10.58 4.05
C ALA A 171 -24.98 -10.29 5.56
N PHE A 172 -24.29 -11.16 6.32
CA PHE A 172 -24.00 -10.92 7.73
C PHE A 172 -23.06 -9.73 7.94
N GLY A 173 -22.00 -9.61 7.13
CA GLY A 173 -21.06 -8.50 7.18
C GLY A 173 -21.71 -7.16 6.83
N GLY A 174 -22.61 -7.15 5.84
CA GLY A 174 -23.38 -5.98 5.43
C GLY A 174 -24.35 -5.51 6.53
N MET A 175 -25.15 -6.42 7.10
CA MET A 175 -26.04 -6.08 8.21
C MET A 175 -25.28 -5.66 9.47
N GLY A 176 -24.18 -6.36 9.81
CA GLY A 176 -23.32 -5.99 10.92
C GLY A 176 -22.65 -4.62 10.74
N GLY A 177 -22.18 -4.33 9.52
CA GLY A 177 -21.60 -3.03 9.17
C GLY A 177 -22.58 -1.87 9.33
N ILE A 178 -23.85 -2.08 8.93
CA ILE A 178 -24.91 -1.08 9.13
C ILE A 178 -25.18 -0.86 10.63
N ALA A 179 -25.29 -1.93 11.42
CA ALA A 179 -25.53 -1.83 12.86
C ALA A 179 -24.40 -1.10 13.60
N VAL A 180 -23.14 -1.41 13.28
CA VAL A 180 -21.97 -0.71 13.84
C VAL A 180 -21.92 0.75 13.35
N GLY A 181 -22.26 1.01 12.09
CA GLY A 181 -22.35 2.37 11.54
C GLY A 181 -23.38 3.24 12.26
N PHE A 182 -24.56 2.69 12.55
CA PHE A 182 -25.56 3.37 13.38
C PHE A 182 -25.05 3.65 14.80
N ALA A 183 -24.35 2.69 15.41
CA ALA A 183 -23.77 2.90 16.74
C ALA A 183 -22.67 3.97 16.76
N ALA A 184 -21.96 4.17 15.65
CA ALA A 184 -20.87 5.15 15.52
C ALA A 184 -21.34 6.53 15.03
N GLN A 185 -22.61 6.69 14.66
CA GLN A 185 -23.16 7.92 14.06
C GLN A 185 -22.94 9.15 14.95
N ASP A 186 -23.15 9.00 16.26
CA ASP A 186 -22.99 10.09 17.23
C ASP A 186 -21.53 10.53 17.36
N LEU A 187 -20.59 9.56 17.34
CA LEU A 187 -19.16 9.84 17.41
C LEU A 187 -18.67 10.61 16.18
N LEU A 188 -19.10 10.21 14.98
CA LEU A 188 -18.77 10.88 13.72
C LEU A 188 -19.35 12.30 13.63
N SER A 189 -20.58 12.47 14.09
CA SER A 189 -21.26 13.77 14.10
C SER A 189 -20.55 14.75 15.03
N ASN A 190 -20.10 14.27 16.20
CA ASN A 190 -19.37 15.11 17.15
C ASN A 190 -17.94 15.46 16.67
N PHE A 191 -17.22 14.50 16.06
CA PHE A 191 -15.88 14.74 15.51
C PHE A 191 -15.90 15.75 14.35
N SER A 192 -16.86 15.61 13.44
CA SER A 192 -17.03 16.55 12.34
C SER A 192 -17.42 17.94 12.83
N ALA A 193 -18.38 18.03 13.75
CA ALA A 193 -18.75 19.32 14.36
C ALA A 193 -17.56 20.02 15.03
N ALA A 194 -16.71 19.28 15.75
CA ALA A 194 -15.54 19.85 16.42
C ALA A 194 -14.51 20.40 15.42
N SER A 195 -14.16 19.65 14.37
CA SER A 195 -13.16 20.11 13.39
C SER A 195 -13.63 21.33 12.59
N PHE A 196 -14.91 21.40 12.23
CA PHE A 196 -15.47 22.58 11.56
C PHE A 196 -15.58 23.80 12.47
N THR A 197 -15.76 23.61 13.79
CA THR A 197 -15.87 24.72 14.75
C THR A 197 -14.51 25.41 14.97
N GLU A 198 -13.42 24.66 14.96
CA GLU A 198 -12.07 25.19 15.20
C GLU A 198 -11.58 26.11 14.06
N ASP A 199 -11.88 25.74 12.81
CA ASP A 199 -11.55 26.54 11.62
C ASP A 199 -12.46 27.78 11.49
N SER A 200 -13.76 27.62 11.79
CA SER A 200 -14.74 28.70 11.69
C SER A 200 -14.61 29.75 12.80
N ALA A 201 -14.21 29.36 14.01
CA ALA A 201 -13.92 30.30 15.11
C ALA A 201 -12.74 31.22 14.77
N SER A 202 -11.69 30.66 14.16
CA SER A 202 -10.50 31.40 13.71
C SER A 202 -10.85 32.43 12.63
N ILE A 203 -11.67 32.03 11.65
CA ILE A 203 -12.14 32.92 10.57
C ILE A 203 -13.07 34.01 11.12
N SER A 204 -14.00 33.66 12.01
CA SER A 204 -14.92 34.61 12.64
C SER A 204 -14.19 35.68 13.46
N LEU A 205 -13.17 35.28 14.23
CA LEU A 205 -12.35 36.20 15.01
C LEU A 205 -11.57 37.19 14.11
N ILE A 206 -11.01 36.70 13.01
CA ILE A 206 -10.30 37.55 12.02
C ILE A 206 -11.27 38.56 11.40
N VAL A 207 -12.44 38.10 10.96
CA VAL A 207 -13.47 38.98 10.36
C VAL A 207 -13.94 40.02 11.37
N PHE A 208 -14.24 39.63 12.61
CA PHE A 208 -14.67 40.54 13.66
C PHE A 208 -13.61 41.60 13.98
N THR A 209 -12.34 41.19 14.07
CA THR A 209 -11.21 42.10 14.31
C THR A 209 -11.04 43.08 13.15
N MET A 210 -11.23 42.62 11.91
CA MET A 210 -11.17 43.47 10.71
C MET A 210 -12.30 44.50 10.65
N TYR A 211 -13.53 44.11 11.00
CA TYR A 211 -14.68 45.04 11.10
C TYR A 211 -14.48 46.06 12.23
N ALA A 212 -13.98 45.62 13.39
CA ALA A 212 -13.69 46.51 14.52
C ALA A 212 -12.61 47.55 14.17
N LEU A 213 -11.55 47.14 13.46
CA LEU A 213 -10.50 48.06 13.00
C LEU A 213 -11.06 49.09 12.00
N THR A 214 -11.85 48.64 11.03
CA THR A 214 -12.44 49.51 10.00
C THR A 214 -13.39 50.55 10.62
N GLY A 215 -14.21 50.14 11.60
CA GLY A 215 -15.08 51.03 12.36
C GLY A 215 -14.33 52.05 13.24
N SER A 216 -13.19 51.65 13.82
CA SER A 216 -12.33 52.55 14.61
C SER A 216 -11.65 53.61 13.75
N ILE A 217 -11.19 53.24 12.55
CA ILE A 217 -10.59 54.17 11.59
C ILE A 217 -11.62 55.17 11.08
N LEU A 218 -12.83 54.73 10.73
CA LEU A 218 -13.92 55.62 10.28
C LEU A 218 -14.36 56.61 11.37
N THR A 219 -14.41 56.17 12.63
CA THR A 219 -14.78 57.07 13.75
C THR A 219 -13.70 58.08 14.07
N THR A 220 -12.42 57.72 13.89
CA THR A 220 -11.27 58.64 14.04
C THR A 220 -11.23 59.67 12.91
N LEU A 221 -11.47 59.26 11.66
CA LEU A 221 -11.52 60.17 10.50
C LEU A 221 -12.71 61.14 10.54
N ARG A 222 -13.83 60.77 11.17
CA ARG A 222 -15.00 61.65 11.32
C ARG A 222 -14.85 62.70 12.43
N LYS A 223 -13.90 62.53 13.34
CA LYS A 223 -13.61 63.48 14.43
C LYS A 223 -12.46 64.45 14.11
N SER A 224 -11.76 64.25 12.99
CA SER A 224 -10.81 65.20 12.40
C SER A 224 -11.50 66.11 11.40
#